data_AF-A0A963SEK6-F1
#
_entry.id   AF-A0A963SEK6-F1
#
_cell.length_a   1.000
_cell.length_b   1.000
_cell.length_c   1.000
_cell.angle_alpha   90.00
_cell.angle_beta   90.00
_cell.angle_gamma   90.00
#
_symmetry.space_group_name_H-M   'P 1'
#
loop_
_entity.id
_entity.type
_entity.pdbx_description
1 polymer ?
#
loop_
_entity_poly.entity_id
_entity_poly.type
_entity_poly.pdbx_seq_one_letter_code
_entity_poly.pdbx_strand_id
1 'polypeptide(L)'
;MTLSVSASFAFSTEQPTDILLQFEAAAIPEQKILASETNLPDAEHCARVAAEDDIGERIWLRSSGRFEVDYRAEIEIERILPDIATLDALPPHEMPGEAVHYLLDSRYCPADSFQSFVESEFGGTSGGERVMAIHDWIADRFEYAPGSSHVNTTARDSFIERRGICRDYAHVLVALARASTIPARYVACYAPRVEPQDFHAVAEVFLADPTVESGGAWHIVDATGMADPALTAKIGVGRDAADVSFLTSFGPSEFLYSTVKVIAS
;
A
#
# COMPACT_ATOMS: atom_id res chain seq x y z
N MET A 1 6.68 18.59 4.92
CA MET A 1 7.45 18.50 3.64
C MET A 1 6.45 18.52 2.51
N THR A 2 6.78 19.10 1.35
CA THR A 2 5.83 19.18 0.23
C THR A 2 6.26 18.27 -0.92
N LEU A 3 5.30 17.55 -1.49
CA LEU A 3 5.47 16.72 -2.68
C LEU A 3 4.64 17.27 -3.82
N SER A 4 5.22 17.31 -5.02
CA SER A 4 4.50 17.48 -6.28
C SER A 4 4.38 16.13 -6.97
N VAL A 5 3.16 15.70 -7.24
CA VAL A 5 2.84 14.43 -7.89
C VAL A 5 2.19 14.71 -9.24
N SER A 6 2.60 13.98 -10.27
CA SER A 6 1.85 13.84 -11.51
C SER A 6 1.77 12.38 -11.92
N ALA A 7 0.58 11.88 -12.22
CA ALA A 7 0.34 10.54 -12.74
C ALA A 7 -0.50 10.64 -14.02
N SER A 8 -0.12 9.89 -15.05
CA SER A 8 -0.88 9.76 -16.30
C SER A 8 -0.90 8.30 -16.72
N PHE A 9 -2.09 7.76 -16.94
CA PHE A 9 -2.27 6.38 -17.37
C PHE A 9 -3.48 6.24 -18.29
N ALA A 10 -3.48 5.21 -19.12
CA ALA A 10 -4.61 4.91 -19.97
C ALA A 10 -4.91 3.42 -20.02
N PHE A 11 -6.18 3.11 -20.20
CA PHE A 11 -6.69 1.78 -20.47
C PHE A 11 -7.72 1.83 -21.59
N SER A 12 -8.11 0.68 -22.12
CA SER A 12 -9.22 0.58 -23.06
C SER A 12 -10.11 -0.63 -22.79
N THR A 13 -11.37 -0.50 -23.16
CA THR A 13 -12.38 -1.55 -23.04
C THR A 13 -13.13 -1.69 -24.37
N GLU A 14 -13.34 -2.92 -24.85
CA GLU A 14 -14.05 -3.16 -26.11
C GLU A 14 -15.56 -2.93 -26.01
N GLN A 15 -16.11 -3.05 -24.80
CA GLN A 15 -17.53 -2.90 -24.49
C GLN A 15 -17.70 -2.03 -23.24
N PRO A 16 -18.89 -1.43 -23.03
CA PRO A 16 -19.18 -0.70 -21.80
C PRO A 16 -18.91 -1.55 -20.55
N THR A 17 -17.89 -1.14 -19.79
CA THR A 17 -17.35 -1.90 -18.67
C THR A 17 -17.29 -0.99 -17.44
N ASP A 18 -17.68 -1.54 -16.29
CA ASP A 18 -17.55 -0.85 -15.00
C ASP A 18 -16.10 -0.96 -14.52
N ILE A 19 -15.52 0.17 -14.12
CA ILE A 19 -14.15 0.30 -13.66
C ILE A 19 -14.16 1.05 -12.32
N LEU A 20 -13.29 0.62 -11.42
CA LEU A 20 -13.04 1.32 -10.16
C LEU A 20 -11.57 1.76 -10.14
N LEU A 21 -11.35 3.06 -10.08
CA LEU A 21 -10.02 3.67 -10.04
C LEU A 21 -9.68 4.17 -8.64
N GLN A 22 -8.40 4.12 -8.26
CA GLN A 22 -7.92 4.66 -6.99
C GLN A 22 -6.45 5.10 -7.12
N PHE A 23 -6.23 6.37 -7.43
CA PHE A 23 -4.90 6.93 -7.69
C PHE A 23 -4.69 8.30 -7.07
N GLU A 24 -5.74 8.97 -6.60
CA GLU A 24 -5.61 10.29 -5.98
C GLU A 24 -5.06 10.14 -4.56
N ALA A 25 -4.23 11.10 -4.14
CA ALA A 25 -3.67 11.09 -2.80
C ALA A 25 -4.77 11.32 -1.75
N ALA A 26 -4.76 10.54 -0.68
CA ALA A 26 -5.75 10.64 0.38
C ALA A 26 -5.59 11.94 1.19
N ALA A 27 -6.71 12.56 1.54
CA ALA A 27 -6.73 13.65 2.52
C ALA A 27 -6.91 13.05 3.92
N ILE A 28 -5.84 13.00 4.70
CA ILE A 28 -5.81 12.40 6.05
C ILE A 28 -5.04 13.31 7.02
N PRO A 29 -5.16 13.15 8.36
CA PRO A 29 -4.60 14.11 9.31
C PRO A 29 -3.09 14.42 9.13
N GLU A 30 -2.28 13.43 8.75
CA GLU A 30 -0.84 13.56 8.50
C GLU A 30 -0.47 13.93 7.05
N GLN A 31 -1.46 14.13 6.17
CA GLN A 31 -1.28 14.39 4.75
C GLN A 31 -2.37 15.33 4.20
N LYS A 32 -2.00 16.58 3.94
CA LYS A 32 -2.90 17.62 3.43
C LYS A 32 -2.73 17.79 1.93
N ILE A 33 -3.84 17.80 1.20
CA ILE A 33 -3.86 18.13 -0.22
C ILE A 33 -3.93 19.66 -0.35
N LEU A 34 -2.83 20.29 -0.79
CA LEU A 34 -2.75 21.74 -0.96
C LEU A 34 -3.45 22.17 -2.25
N ALA A 35 -3.25 21.41 -3.32
CA ALA A 35 -3.91 21.57 -4.60
C ALA A 35 -4.01 20.20 -5.29
N SER A 36 -5.08 19.97 -6.04
CA SER A 36 -5.19 18.79 -6.91
C SER A 36 -6.05 19.09 -8.13
N GLU A 37 -5.73 18.42 -9.23
CA GLU A 37 -6.48 18.45 -10.48
C GLU A 37 -6.48 17.05 -11.07
N THR A 38 -7.67 16.58 -11.42
CA THR A 38 -7.88 15.28 -12.07
C THR A 38 -8.67 15.51 -13.35
N ASN A 39 -8.07 15.17 -14.49
CA ASN A 39 -8.69 15.22 -15.79
C ASN A 39 -9.13 13.81 -16.20
N LEU A 40 -10.43 13.66 -16.46
CA LEU A 40 -11.06 12.41 -16.88
C LEU A 40 -11.92 12.68 -18.12
N PRO A 41 -11.90 11.80 -19.13
CA PRO A 41 -12.84 11.83 -20.23
C PRO A 41 -14.28 11.69 -19.73
N ASP A 42 -15.22 12.17 -20.54
CA ASP A 42 -16.64 11.89 -20.29
C ASP A 42 -16.88 10.38 -20.30
N ALA A 43 -17.55 9.89 -19.25
CA ALA A 43 -17.93 8.50 -19.07
C ALA A 43 -19.46 8.37 -19.01
N GLU A 44 -19.99 7.19 -19.36
CA GLU A 44 -21.43 6.90 -19.23
C GLU A 44 -21.91 7.06 -17.79
N HIS A 45 -21.04 6.70 -16.84
CA HIS A 45 -21.21 6.91 -15.42
C HIS A 45 -19.88 7.35 -14.81
N CYS A 46 -19.94 8.24 -13.81
CA CYS A 46 -18.81 8.60 -12.98
C CYS A 46 -19.33 9.03 -11.59
N ALA A 47 -18.85 8.36 -10.55
CA ALA A 47 -19.16 8.66 -9.16
C ALA A 47 -17.92 8.48 -8.28
N ARG A 48 -17.82 9.25 -7.21
CA ARG A 48 -16.79 9.08 -6.18
C ARG A 48 -17.38 8.31 -5.00
N VAL A 49 -16.65 7.34 -4.49
CA VAL A 49 -17.04 6.51 -3.34
C VAL A 49 -15.89 6.42 -2.35
N ALA A 50 -16.19 6.21 -1.06
CA ALA A 50 -15.17 6.03 -0.04
C ALA A 50 -14.29 4.81 -0.35
N ALA A 51 -13.00 4.93 -0.07
CA ALA A 51 -12.08 3.79 -0.06
C ALA A 51 -12.13 3.05 1.29
N GLU A 52 -11.42 1.93 1.38
CA GLU A 52 -11.27 1.16 2.61
C GLU A 52 -10.75 2.03 3.78
N ASP A 53 -11.29 1.80 4.97
CA ASP A 53 -11.08 2.61 6.18
C ASP A 53 -11.29 4.13 6.02
N ASP A 54 -12.08 4.54 5.01
CA ASP A 54 -12.26 5.95 4.63
C ASP A 54 -10.94 6.68 4.29
N ILE A 55 -9.88 5.94 3.92
CA ILE A 55 -8.58 6.51 3.53
C ILE A 55 -8.50 6.60 2.01
N GLY A 56 -8.81 7.80 1.52
CA GLY A 56 -8.84 8.12 0.10
C GLY A 56 -10.22 7.90 -0.51
N GLU A 57 -10.31 8.11 -1.82
CA GLU A 57 -11.54 7.92 -2.58
C GLU A 57 -11.28 7.02 -3.78
N ARG A 58 -12.35 6.38 -4.26
CA ARG A 58 -12.36 5.60 -5.49
C ARG A 58 -13.29 6.27 -6.49
N ILE A 59 -12.91 6.24 -7.76
CA ILE A 59 -13.72 6.75 -8.86
C ILE A 59 -14.34 5.55 -9.56
N TRP A 60 -15.65 5.40 -9.40
CA TRP A 60 -16.44 4.37 -10.05
C TRP A 60 -16.97 4.93 -11.37
N LEU A 61 -16.52 4.36 -12.47
CA LEU A 61 -16.92 4.79 -13.81
C LEU A 61 -17.42 3.64 -14.66
N ARG A 62 -18.19 3.99 -15.70
CA ARG A 62 -18.57 3.08 -16.77
C ARG A 62 -18.13 3.66 -18.10
N SER A 63 -17.28 2.94 -18.83
CA SER A 63 -16.62 3.44 -20.04
C SER A 63 -16.45 2.36 -21.10
N SER A 64 -16.41 2.79 -22.36
CA SER A 64 -16.06 1.99 -23.54
C SER A 64 -15.04 2.75 -24.39
N GLY A 65 -14.10 2.05 -25.00
CA GLY A 65 -13.01 2.65 -25.77
C GLY A 65 -11.83 3.06 -24.89
N ARG A 66 -10.96 3.92 -25.42
CA ARG A 66 -9.80 4.43 -24.68
C ARG A 66 -10.23 5.43 -23.60
N PHE A 67 -9.73 5.24 -22.40
CA PHE A 67 -9.92 6.14 -21.27
C PHE A 67 -8.53 6.53 -20.72
N GLU A 68 -8.26 7.82 -20.66
CA GLU A 68 -6.95 8.38 -20.32
C GLU A 68 -7.10 9.34 -19.15
N VAL A 69 -6.32 9.13 -18.10
CA VAL A 69 -6.42 9.86 -16.83
C VAL A 69 -5.16 10.67 -16.65
N ASP A 70 -5.31 11.95 -16.32
CA ASP A 70 -4.21 12.79 -15.83
C ASP A 70 -4.53 13.31 -14.44
N TYR A 71 -3.60 13.13 -13.51
CA TYR A 71 -3.69 13.59 -12.13
C TYR A 71 -2.48 14.42 -11.78
N ARG A 72 -2.70 15.54 -11.09
CA ARG A 72 -1.64 16.37 -10.50
C ARG A 72 -2.04 16.80 -9.10
N ALA A 73 -1.09 16.79 -8.18
CA ALA A 73 -1.33 17.32 -6.84
C ALA A 73 -0.07 17.89 -6.17
N GLU A 74 -0.30 18.85 -5.29
CA GLU A 74 0.65 19.33 -4.29
C GLU A 74 0.19 18.86 -2.92
N ILE A 75 1.07 18.16 -2.21
CA ILE A 75 0.73 17.42 -1.00
C ILE A 75 1.71 17.80 0.10
N GLU A 76 1.20 18.25 1.24
CA GLU A 76 2.00 18.46 2.44
C GLU A 76 1.90 17.25 3.35
N ILE A 77 3.04 16.69 3.75
CA ILE A 77 3.14 15.58 4.71
C ILE A 77 3.64 16.12 6.06
N GLU A 78 2.86 15.83 7.10
CA GLU A 78 3.11 16.12 8.51
C GLU A 78 2.98 14.82 9.32
N ARG A 79 3.97 13.95 9.20
CA ARG A 79 3.98 12.63 9.85
C ARG A 79 4.95 12.61 11.03
N ILE A 80 4.51 12.05 12.15
CA ILE A 80 5.38 11.76 13.29
C ILE A 80 6.05 10.41 13.02
N LEU A 81 7.38 10.39 13.09
CA LEU A 81 8.19 9.22 12.78
C LEU A 81 8.99 8.81 14.02
N PRO A 82 8.41 7.97 14.91
CA PRO A 82 9.17 7.37 15.99
C PRO A 82 10.16 6.35 15.44
N ASP A 83 11.15 5.97 16.25
CA ASP A 83 11.97 4.80 15.97
C ASP A 83 11.12 3.54 16.15
N ILE A 84 10.69 2.96 15.02
CA ILE A 84 9.82 1.77 15.00
C ILE A 84 10.42 0.65 15.85
N ALA A 85 11.74 0.44 15.83
CA ALA A 85 12.39 -0.65 16.56
C ALA A 85 12.17 -0.58 18.09
N THR A 86 11.84 0.60 18.62
CA THR A 86 11.63 0.84 20.05
C THR A 86 10.18 0.67 20.51
N LEU A 87 9.25 0.47 19.57
CA LEU A 87 7.82 0.36 19.87
C LEU A 87 7.43 -1.06 20.25
N ASP A 88 6.56 -1.20 21.24
CA ASP A 88 6.02 -2.49 21.65
C ASP A 88 4.87 -2.93 20.72
N ALA A 89 4.59 -4.24 20.70
CA ALA A 89 3.32 -4.74 20.17
C ALA A 89 2.22 -4.58 21.23
N LEU A 90 0.98 -4.33 20.80
CA LEU A 90 -0.16 -4.47 21.70
C LEU A 90 -0.45 -5.95 21.98
N PRO A 91 -0.80 -6.32 23.22
CA PRO A 91 -1.37 -7.63 23.49
C PRO A 91 -2.61 -7.87 22.61
N PRO A 92 -2.80 -9.06 22.01
CA PRO A 92 -3.91 -9.28 21.08
C PRO A 92 -5.30 -9.06 21.68
N HIS A 93 -5.45 -9.21 23.01
CA HIS A 93 -6.71 -8.98 23.71
C HIS A 93 -6.99 -7.51 24.05
N GLU A 94 -6.02 -6.61 23.81
CA GLU A 94 -6.15 -5.15 23.96
C GLU A 94 -6.24 -4.46 22.59
N MET A 95 -6.25 -5.23 21.50
CA MET A 95 -6.26 -4.69 20.14
C MET A 95 -7.55 -3.89 19.88
N PRO A 96 -7.44 -2.65 19.36
CA PRO A 96 -8.63 -1.88 18.99
C PRO A 96 -9.31 -2.52 17.78
N GLY A 97 -10.64 -2.41 17.72
CA GLY A 97 -11.47 -3.17 16.78
C GLY A 97 -11.10 -2.93 15.31
N GLU A 98 -10.74 -1.71 14.95
CA GLU A 98 -10.30 -1.29 13.61
C GLU A 98 -8.95 -1.87 13.18
N ALA A 99 -8.15 -2.39 14.11
CA ALA A 99 -6.89 -3.07 13.78
C ALA A 99 -7.06 -4.59 13.66
N VAL A 100 -8.13 -5.17 14.23
CA VAL A 100 -8.30 -6.63 14.31
C VAL A 100 -8.40 -7.29 12.94
N HIS A 101 -9.11 -6.71 11.98
CA HIS A 101 -9.23 -7.33 10.64
C HIS A 101 -7.90 -7.37 9.88
N TYR A 102 -6.95 -6.51 10.24
CA TYR A 102 -5.59 -6.51 9.71
C TYR A 102 -4.65 -7.53 10.34
N LEU A 103 -5.15 -8.38 11.26
CA LEU A 103 -4.46 -9.60 11.69
C LEU A 103 -4.81 -10.79 10.79
N LEU A 104 -5.93 -10.71 10.05
CA LEU A 104 -6.49 -11.85 9.33
C LEU A 104 -5.84 -12.04 7.95
N ASP A 105 -5.93 -13.27 7.45
CA ASP A 105 -5.53 -13.58 6.09
C ASP A 105 -6.34 -12.79 5.06
N SER A 106 -5.70 -12.53 3.91
CA SER A 106 -6.33 -11.92 2.75
C SER A 106 -5.87 -12.59 1.47
N ARG A 107 -6.45 -12.24 0.32
CA ARG A 107 -6.25 -12.92 -0.97
C ARG A 107 -4.76 -13.12 -1.32
N TYR A 108 -3.94 -12.11 -1.08
CA TYR A 108 -2.52 -12.13 -1.40
C TYR A 108 -1.61 -12.35 -0.18
N CYS A 109 -2.17 -12.36 1.04
CA CYS A 109 -1.39 -12.48 2.28
C CYS A 109 -1.92 -13.64 3.15
N PRO A 110 -1.59 -14.90 2.81
CA PRO A 110 -1.87 -16.07 3.65
C PRO A 110 -0.88 -16.12 4.83
N ALA A 111 -1.16 -15.34 5.87
CA ALA A 111 -0.27 -15.16 7.03
C ALA A 111 -0.22 -16.42 7.91
N ASP A 112 -1.32 -17.18 8.00
CA ASP A 112 -1.40 -18.45 8.72
C ASP A 112 -0.27 -19.43 8.37
N SER A 113 0.19 -19.40 7.13
CA SER A 113 1.20 -20.28 6.55
C SER A 113 2.62 -19.94 7.00
N PHE A 114 2.83 -18.81 7.70
CA PHE A 114 4.17 -18.31 8.07
C PHE A 114 4.47 -18.37 9.57
N GLN A 115 3.52 -18.74 10.44
CA GLN A 115 3.70 -18.70 11.89
C GLN A 115 4.94 -19.47 12.38
N SER A 116 5.15 -20.70 11.90
CA SER A 116 6.32 -21.50 12.26
C SER A 116 7.65 -20.89 11.78
N PHE A 117 7.64 -20.26 10.60
CA PHE A 117 8.82 -19.58 10.07
C PHE A 117 9.15 -18.34 10.92
N VAL A 118 8.16 -17.50 11.20
CA VAL A 118 8.33 -16.30 12.00
C VAL A 118 8.84 -16.63 13.40
N GLU A 119 8.28 -17.65 14.06
CA GLU A 119 8.76 -18.07 15.38
C GLU A 119 10.20 -18.59 15.33
N SER A 120 10.55 -19.37 14.29
CA SER A 120 11.91 -19.91 14.15
C SER A 120 12.96 -18.85 13.83
N GLU A 121 12.63 -17.88 12.97
CA GLU A 121 13.60 -16.88 12.47
C GLU A 121 13.65 -15.64 13.37
N PHE A 122 12.50 -15.23 13.93
CA PHE A 122 12.33 -13.97 14.66
C PHE A 122 11.78 -14.14 16.08
N GLY A 123 11.71 -15.36 16.62
CA GLY A 123 11.20 -15.64 17.97
C GLY A 123 11.93 -14.90 19.09
N GLY A 124 13.18 -14.49 18.85
CA GLY A 124 14.00 -13.73 19.80
C GLY A 124 13.71 -12.22 19.86
N THR A 125 12.88 -11.68 18.98
CA THR A 125 12.52 -10.25 18.93
C THR A 125 11.01 -10.05 19.18
N SER A 126 10.56 -8.83 19.45
CA SER A 126 9.13 -8.52 19.63
C SER A 126 8.77 -7.12 19.15
N GLY A 127 7.47 -6.83 18.97
CA GLY A 127 7.02 -5.48 18.61
C GLY A 127 7.68 -4.97 17.34
N GLY A 128 8.07 -3.71 17.38
CA GLY A 128 8.75 -3.06 16.27
C GLY A 128 10.17 -3.58 16.00
N GLU A 129 10.88 -4.11 17.00
CA GLU A 129 12.15 -4.83 16.76
C GLU A 129 11.93 -6.03 15.83
N ARG A 130 10.84 -6.78 16.03
CA ARG A 130 10.47 -7.89 15.14
C ARG A 130 10.10 -7.40 13.75
N VAL A 131 9.38 -6.29 13.63
CA VAL A 131 9.05 -5.69 12.33
C VAL A 131 10.31 -5.30 11.57
N MET A 132 11.28 -4.66 12.24
CA MET A 132 12.54 -4.28 11.61
C MET A 132 13.39 -5.49 11.24
N ALA A 133 13.41 -6.55 12.05
CA ALA A 133 14.07 -7.80 11.69
C ALA A 133 13.45 -8.46 10.44
N ILE A 134 12.12 -8.42 10.31
CA ILE A 134 11.39 -8.89 9.11
C ILE A 134 11.76 -8.01 7.90
N HIS A 135 11.72 -6.69 8.05
CA HIS A 135 12.09 -5.73 7.02
C HIS A 135 13.50 -6.02 6.49
N ASP A 136 14.49 -6.10 7.37
CA ASP A 136 15.90 -6.30 7.00
C ASP A 136 16.11 -7.65 6.32
N TRP A 137 15.40 -8.69 6.81
CA TRP A 137 15.45 -10.01 6.19
C TRP A 137 14.87 -10.00 4.77
N ILE A 138 13.74 -9.33 4.53
CA ILE A 138 13.19 -9.21 3.17
C ILE A 138 14.17 -8.44 2.29
N ALA A 139 14.70 -7.31 2.76
CA ALA A 139 15.64 -6.46 2.02
C ALA A 139 16.94 -7.21 1.64
N ASP A 140 17.45 -8.08 2.51
CA ASP A 140 18.64 -8.91 2.24
C ASP A 140 18.35 -10.10 1.32
N ARG A 141 17.17 -10.73 1.49
CA ARG A 141 16.88 -12.01 0.84
C ARG A 141 16.19 -11.89 -0.51
N PHE A 142 15.59 -10.74 -0.84
CA PHE A 142 14.80 -10.58 -2.04
C PHE A 142 15.54 -9.78 -3.12
N GLU A 143 15.38 -10.22 -4.36
CA GLU A 143 15.77 -9.46 -5.54
C GLU A 143 14.59 -8.66 -6.11
N TYR A 144 14.79 -7.36 -6.34
CA TYR A 144 13.80 -6.54 -7.03
C TYR A 144 13.86 -6.82 -8.53
N ALA A 145 12.82 -7.47 -9.08
CA ALA A 145 12.83 -8.03 -10.43
C ALA A 145 11.53 -7.71 -11.20
N PRO A 146 11.48 -6.60 -11.97
CA PRO A 146 10.33 -6.29 -12.83
C PRO A 146 9.98 -7.45 -13.78
N GLY A 147 8.70 -7.82 -13.82
CA GLY A 147 8.20 -8.92 -14.64
C GLY A 147 8.36 -10.32 -14.03
N SER A 148 8.88 -10.45 -12.80
CA SER A 148 8.95 -11.74 -12.11
C SER A 148 7.62 -12.21 -11.51
N SER A 149 6.67 -11.30 -11.31
CA SER A 149 5.36 -11.57 -10.72
C SER A 149 4.21 -11.14 -11.63
N HIS A 150 3.01 -11.60 -11.31
CA HIS A 150 1.77 -11.28 -12.02
C HIS A 150 0.63 -10.98 -11.04
N VAL A 151 -0.53 -10.58 -11.55
CA VAL A 151 -1.69 -10.16 -10.74
C VAL A 151 -2.18 -11.20 -9.72
N ASN A 152 -1.88 -12.49 -9.92
CA ASN A 152 -2.26 -13.57 -9.00
C ASN A 152 -1.15 -13.97 -8.01
N THR A 153 0.03 -13.34 -8.06
CA THR A 153 1.17 -13.69 -7.20
C THR A 153 0.84 -13.30 -5.76
N THR A 154 1.02 -14.24 -4.83
CA THR A 154 0.79 -14.06 -3.39
C THR A 154 2.10 -13.87 -2.63
N ALA A 155 2.02 -13.42 -1.38
CA ALA A 155 3.15 -13.37 -0.45
C ALA A 155 3.89 -14.71 -0.35
N ARG A 156 3.16 -15.84 -0.40
CA ARG A 156 3.75 -17.18 -0.37
C ARG A 156 4.58 -17.47 -1.60
N ASP A 157 4.10 -17.10 -2.78
CA ASP A 157 4.83 -17.32 -4.03
C ASP A 157 6.13 -16.50 -4.02
N SER A 158 6.03 -15.20 -3.73
CA SER A 158 7.19 -14.30 -3.66
C SER A 158 8.17 -14.68 -2.55
N PHE A 159 7.67 -15.21 -1.43
CA PHE A 159 8.51 -15.80 -0.40
C PHE A 159 9.29 -17.00 -0.94
N ILE A 160 8.66 -17.95 -1.62
CA ILE A 160 9.38 -19.11 -2.17
C ILE A 160 10.40 -18.66 -3.24
N GLU A 161 10.01 -17.71 -4.10
CA GLU A 161 10.83 -17.26 -5.22
C GLU A 161 11.96 -16.30 -4.83
N ARG A 162 11.85 -15.60 -3.69
CA ARG A 162 12.81 -14.59 -3.22
C ARG A 162 13.03 -13.44 -4.21
N ARG A 163 11.98 -13.06 -4.92
CA ARG A 163 11.99 -11.93 -5.85
C ARG A 163 10.59 -11.38 -6.07
N GLY A 164 10.52 -10.15 -6.55
CA GLY A 164 9.26 -9.49 -6.87
C GLY A 164 9.45 -8.01 -7.15
N ILE A 165 8.34 -7.29 -7.17
CA ILE A 165 8.29 -5.81 -7.20
C ILE A 165 7.73 -5.27 -5.88
N CYS A 166 7.57 -3.95 -5.76
CA CYS A 166 7.09 -3.29 -4.55
C CYS A 166 5.84 -3.93 -3.92
N ARG A 167 4.85 -4.28 -4.76
CA ARG A 167 3.64 -5.00 -4.34
C ARG A 167 3.97 -6.29 -3.57
N ASP A 168 4.90 -7.07 -4.09
CA ASP A 168 5.26 -8.38 -3.55
C ASP A 168 6.02 -8.24 -2.22
N TYR A 169 6.93 -7.27 -2.14
CA TYR A 169 7.63 -6.93 -0.90
C TYR A 169 6.65 -6.52 0.19
N ALA A 170 5.70 -5.63 -0.14
CA ALA A 170 4.65 -5.22 0.79
C ALA A 170 3.77 -6.40 1.24
N HIS A 171 3.36 -7.30 0.33
CA HIS A 171 2.58 -8.49 0.70
C HIS A 171 3.33 -9.45 1.60
N VAL A 172 4.63 -9.69 1.34
CA VAL A 172 5.46 -10.54 2.21
C VAL A 172 5.60 -9.91 3.59
N LEU A 173 5.89 -8.61 3.67
CA LEU A 173 6.01 -7.91 4.94
C LEU A 173 4.69 -7.97 5.74
N VAL A 174 3.56 -7.66 5.09
CA VAL A 174 2.23 -7.76 5.70
C VAL A 174 1.96 -9.19 6.21
N ALA A 175 2.22 -10.22 5.40
CA ALA A 175 2.00 -11.60 5.80
C ALA A 175 2.86 -12.03 7.00
N LEU A 176 4.15 -11.65 7.02
CA LEU A 176 5.07 -11.98 8.12
C LEU A 176 4.75 -11.19 9.41
N ALA A 177 4.34 -9.92 9.29
CA ALA A 177 3.89 -9.13 10.43
C ALA A 177 2.61 -9.72 11.05
N ARG A 178 1.61 -10.08 10.23
CA ARG A 178 0.39 -10.76 10.69
C ARG A 178 0.67 -12.11 11.35
N ALA A 179 1.59 -12.90 10.79
CA ALA A 179 2.05 -14.15 11.39
C ALA A 179 2.78 -13.93 12.73
N SER A 180 3.28 -12.72 12.98
CA SER A 180 3.82 -12.26 14.26
C SER A 180 2.76 -11.73 15.24
N THR A 181 1.47 -11.81 14.89
CA THR A 181 0.35 -11.19 15.62
C THR A 181 0.47 -9.67 15.72
N ILE A 182 1.07 -9.03 14.72
CA ILE A 182 1.13 -7.57 14.56
C ILE A 182 0.19 -7.21 13.41
N PRO A 183 -0.84 -6.38 13.63
CA PRO A 183 -1.73 -5.98 12.54
C PRO A 183 -0.93 -5.26 11.47
N ALA A 184 -1.14 -5.64 10.22
CA ALA A 184 -0.44 -5.04 9.10
C ALA A 184 -1.39 -4.86 7.92
N ARG A 185 -1.22 -3.76 7.18
CA ARG A 185 -2.02 -3.43 6.01
C ARG A 185 -1.15 -2.99 4.85
N TYR A 186 -1.66 -3.18 3.65
CA TYR A 186 -1.03 -2.75 2.42
C TYR A 186 -1.38 -1.29 2.14
N VAL A 187 -0.43 -0.52 1.64
CA VAL A 187 -0.61 0.89 1.30
C VAL A 187 -0.16 1.13 -0.13
N ALA A 188 -1.07 1.63 -0.96
CA ALA A 188 -0.73 2.20 -2.25
C ALA A 188 -0.26 3.65 -2.05
N CYS A 189 0.85 4.05 -2.66
CA CYS A 189 1.45 5.35 -2.40
C CYS A 189 2.26 5.92 -3.58
N TYR A 190 2.61 7.20 -3.42
CA TYR A 190 3.60 7.93 -4.22
C TYR A 190 4.84 8.19 -3.37
N ALA A 191 6.04 7.99 -3.94
CA ALA A 191 7.29 8.31 -3.27
C ALA A 191 8.38 8.77 -4.27
N PRO A 192 9.18 9.80 -3.94
CA PRO A 192 10.11 10.43 -4.88
C PRO A 192 11.36 9.61 -5.21
N ARG A 193 11.69 8.59 -4.41
CA ARG A 193 12.91 7.77 -4.59
C ARG A 193 12.65 6.43 -5.29
N VAL A 194 11.42 6.20 -5.77
CA VAL A 194 11.03 4.99 -6.51
C VAL A 194 11.71 4.98 -7.89
N GLU A 195 12.37 3.88 -8.22
CA GLU A 195 13.13 3.71 -9.47
C GLU A 195 12.87 2.33 -10.10
N PRO A 196 12.39 2.26 -11.36
CA PRO A 196 11.87 3.39 -12.15
C PRO A 196 10.62 3.99 -11.51
N GLN A 197 10.42 5.29 -11.73
CA GLN A 197 9.32 6.01 -11.12
C GLN A 197 7.95 5.48 -11.62
N ASP A 198 7.15 4.97 -10.69
CA ASP A 198 5.81 4.42 -10.90
C ASP A 198 4.98 4.57 -9.61
N PHE A 199 3.74 4.07 -9.62
CA PHE A 199 3.01 3.79 -8.38
C PHE A 199 3.82 2.84 -7.50
N HIS A 200 3.82 3.11 -6.20
CA HIS A 200 4.54 2.27 -5.24
C HIS A 200 3.60 1.65 -4.22
N ALA A 201 4.12 0.65 -3.53
CA ALA A 201 3.42 -0.08 -2.51
C ALA A 201 4.32 -0.35 -1.33
N VAL A 202 3.79 -0.10 -0.14
CA VAL A 202 4.49 -0.33 1.14
C VAL A 202 3.56 -1.04 2.11
N ALA A 203 4.10 -1.47 3.24
CA ALA A 203 3.29 -1.95 4.34
C ALA A 203 3.10 -0.85 5.39
N GLU A 204 2.02 -0.96 6.15
CA GLU A 204 1.90 -0.33 7.45
C GLU A 204 1.69 -1.38 8.52
N VAL A 205 2.31 -1.18 9.69
CA VAL A 205 2.14 -2.01 10.87
C VAL A 205 1.52 -1.21 12.01
N PHE A 206 0.68 -1.84 12.82
CA PHE A 206 0.09 -1.23 14.00
C PHE A 206 0.88 -1.60 15.25
N LEU A 207 1.50 -0.62 15.89
CA LEU A 207 2.33 -0.79 17.08
C LEU A 207 1.84 0.11 18.21
N ALA A 208 2.24 -0.19 19.43
CA ALA A 208 1.80 0.55 20.60
C ALA A 208 2.31 2.00 20.54
N ASP A 209 1.40 2.93 20.81
CA ASP A 209 1.69 4.36 20.87
C ASP A 209 1.01 4.93 22.12
N PRO A 210 1.78 5.26 23.18
CA PRO A 210 1.23 5.75 24.43
C PRO A 210 0.58 7.14 24.29
N THR A 211 0.75 7.82 23.16
CA THR A 211 0.16 9.13 22.87
C THR A 211 -1.21 9.04 22.21
N VAL A 212 -1.63 7.83 21.78
CA VAL A 212 -2.90 7.60 21.09
C VAL A 212 -3.88 6.87 22.01
N GLU A 213 -5.11 7.38 22.10
CA GLU A 213 -6.15 6.84 22.99
C GLU A 213 -6.53 5.38 22.67
N SER A 214 -6.50 4.98 21.40
CA SER A 214 -6.74 3.59 20.97
C SER A 214 -5.58 2.64 21.28
N GLY A 215 -4.48 3.16 21.86
CA GLY A 215 -3.33 2.38 22.33
C GLY A 215 -2.24 2.14 21.29
N GLY A 216 -2.46 2.50 20.02
CA GLY A 216 -1.48 2.26 18.96
C GLY A 216 -1.61 3.17 17.75
N ALA A 217 -0.61 3.12 16.86
CA ALA A 217 -0.53 3.90 15.64
C ALA A 217 -0.02 3.05 14.47
N TRP A 218 -0.36 3.49 13.25
CA TRP A 218 0.11 2.87 12.00
C TRP A 218 1.44 3.47 11.57
N HIS A 219 2.42 2.62 11.25
CA HIS A 219 3.76 3.02 10.84
C HIS A 219 4.13 2.41 9.50
N ILE A 220 4.58 3.26 8.55
CA ILE A 220 5.02 2.83 7.21
C ILE A 220 6.33 2.05 7.33
N VAL A 221 6.39 0.91 6.66
CA VAL A 221 7.59 0.08 6.51
C VAL A 221 7.72 -0.35 5.05
N ASP A 222 8.89 -0.07 4.46
CA ASP A 222 9.19 -0.40 3.07
C ASP A 222 10.46 -1.23 2.93
N ALA A 223 10.31 -2.54 2.74
CA ALA A 223 11.43 -3.45 2.54
C ALA A 223 12.12 -3.33 1.17
N THR A 224 11.59 -2.54 0.22
CA THR A 224 12.34 -2.24 -1.00
C THR A 224 13.39 -1.14 -0.77
N GLY A 225 13.26 -0.36 0.32
CA GLY A 225 14.11 0.80 0.60
C GLY A 225 13.90 1.98 -0.35
N MET A 226 12.82 2.00 -1.13
CA MET A 226 12.57 3.04 -2.15
C MET A 226 11.64 4.16 -1.65
N ALA A 227 10.92 3.94 -0.56
CA ALA A 227 10.02 4.90 0.05
C ALA A 227 10.55 5.38 1.40
N ASP A 228 10.74 6.69 1.51
CA ASP A 228 11.02 7.35 2.79
C ASP A 228 9.69 7.66 3.46
N PRO A 229 9.40 7.16 4.69
CA PRO A 229 8.16 7.48 5.39
C PRO A 229 7.90 8.98 5.53
N ALA A 230 8.91 9.85 5.56
CA ALA A 230 8.72 11.31 5.62
C ALA A 230 8.25 11.91 4.28
N LEU A 231 8.47 11.20 3.18
CA LEU A 231 8.24 11.66 1.79
C LEU A 231 7.34 10.69 1.02
N THR A 232 6.47 9.97 1.72
CA THR A 232 5.53 9.01 1.11
C THR A 232 4.10 9.52 1.25
N ALA A 233 3.45 9.79 0.11
CA ALA A 233 2.06 10.18 0.06
C ALA A 233 1.15 8.97 -0.17
N LYS A 234 0.23 8.71 0.77
CA LYS A 234 -0.72 7.60 0.70
C LYS A 234 -1.83 7.90 -0.29
N ILE A 235 -2.18 6.92 -1.11
CA ILE A 235 -3.34 6.90 -2.00
C ILE A 235 -4.51 6.21 -1.29
N GLY A 236 -4.23 5.05 -0.68
CA GLY A 236 -5.21 4.25 0.02
C GLY A 236 -4.56 3.11 0.78
N VAL A 237 -5.33 2.49 1.65
CA VAL A 237 -4.89 1.34 2.45
C VAL A 237 -5.88 0.20 2.32
N GLY A 238 -5.45 -1.03 2.58
CA GLY A 238 -6.35 -2.18 2.62
C GLY A 238 -5.64 -3.43 3.09
N ARG A 239 -6.34 -4.56 3.19
CA ARG A 239 -5.71 -5.79 3.71
C ARG A 239 -4.64 -6.29 2.75
N ASP A 240 -4.85 -6.11 1.46
CA ASP A 240 -3.84 -6.30 0.41
C ASP A 240 -4.21 -5.51 -0.85
N ALA A 241 -3.55 -5.79 -1.97
CA ALA A 241 -3.77 -5.08 -3.23
C ALA A 241 -5.19 -5.29 -3.82
N ALA A 242 -5.97 -6.27 -3.38
CA ALA A 242 -7.35 -6.45 -3.83
C ALA A 242 -8.25 -5.30 -3.35
N ASP A 243 -7.94 -4.75 -2.18
CA ASP A 243 -8.72 -3.68 -1.57
C ASP A 243 -8.32 -2.30 -2.14
N VAL A 244 -7.12 -2.15 -2.73
CA VAL A 244 -6.57 -0.84 -3.19
C VAL A 244 -5.86 -0.83 -4.55
N SER A 245 -6.27 -1.69 -5.48
CA SER A 245 -5.77 -1.60 -6.86
C SER A 245 -6.06 -0.23 -7.45
N PHE A 246 -5.09 0.39 -8.13
CA PHE A 246 -5.30 1.68 -8.81
C PHE A 246 -6.30 1.59 -9.96
N LEU A 247 -6.48 0.39 -10.53
CA LEU A 247 -7.49 0.09 -11.53
C LEU A 247 -8.03 -1.32 -11.28
N THR A 248 -9.33 -1.42 -11.07
CA THR A 248 -10.07 -2.68 -11.03
C THR A 248 -11.12 -2.66 -12.14
N SER A 249 -11.11 -3.67 -13.00
CA SER A 249 -12.07 -3.80 -14.09
C SER A 249 -13.06 -4.93 -13.84
N PHE A 250 -14.34 -4.66 -14.02
CA PHE A 250 -15.43 -5.64 -13.96
C PHE A 250 -15.76 -6.15 -15.37
N GLY A 251 -14.73 -6.45 -16.14
CA GLY A 251 -14.80 -6.94 -17.51
C GLY A 251 -13.40 -6.97 -18.15
N PRO A 252 -13.28 -7.42 -19.40
CA PRO A 252 -12.03 -7.35 -20.13
C PRO A 252 -11.59 -5.89 -20.32
N SER A 253 -10.33 -5.61 -20.01
CA SER A 253 -9.70 -4.31 -20.27
C SER A 253 -8.24 -4.52 -20.67
N GLU A 254 -7.75 -3.65 -21.56
CA GLU A 254 -6.34 -3.58 -21.92
C GLU A 254 -5.71 -2.35 -21.25
N PHE A 255 -4.70 -2.55 -20.42
CA PHE A 255 -3.90 -1.47 -19.87
C PHE A 255 -2.86 -1.01 -20.89
N LEU A 256 -2.79 0.29 -21.17
CA LEU A 256 -1.98 0.82 -22.27
C LEU A 256 -0.64 1.37 -21.79
N TYR A 257 -0.67 2.27 -20.79
CA TYR A 257 0.55 2.81 -20.19
C TYR A 257 0.27 3.41 -18.81
N SER A 258 1.34 3.59 -18.04
CA SER A 258 1.40 4.40 -16.82
C SER A 258 2.66 5.25 -16.86
N THR A 259 2.58 6.46 -16.34
CA THR A 259 3.71 7.34 -16.05
C THR A 259 3.43 8.05 -14.75
N VAL A 260 4.38 7.99 -13.81
CA VAL A 260 4.31 8.69 -12.54
C VAL A 260 5.56 9.56 -12.38
N LYS A 261 5.40 10.69 -11.73
CA LYS A 261 6.50 11.56 -11.32
C LYS A 261 6.20 12.17 -9.97
N VAL A 262 7.12 12.00 -9.04
CA VAL A 262 7.03 12.57 -7.68
C VAL A 262 8.29 13.37 -7.41
N ILE A 263 8.12 14.63 -7.00
CA ILE A 263 9.21 15.55 -6.68
C ILE A 263 9.01 16.04 -5.25
N ALA A 264 10.05 15.94 -4.42
CA ALA A 264 10.05 16.55 -3.09
C ALA A 264 10.65 17.96 -3.14
N SER A 265 10.05 18.89 -2.40
CA SER A 265 10.49 20.28 -2.20
C SER A 265 10.54 20.66 -0.74
#